data_AF-A0A0H5GHN5-F1
#
_entry.id   AF-A0A0H5GHN5-F1
#
_cell.length_a   1.000
_cell.length_b   1.000
_cell.length_c   1.000
_cell.angle_alpha   90.00
_cell.angle_beta   90.00
_cell.angle_gamma   90.00
#
_symmetry.space_group_name_H-M   'P 1'
#
loop_
_entity.id
_entity.type
_entity.pdbx_description
1 polymer ?
#
loop_
_entity_poly.entity_id
_entity_poly.type
_entity_poly.pdbx_seq_one_letter_code
_entity_poly.pdbx_strand_id
1 'polypeptide(L)'
;MSAITLRKALGVLAKSSSFSVTTVTHRQRDVFDQLKEQLFVKQDIEKDLLHHLDAAKPGEIIFLCGSSGDGKSEILTRCQSNPRYQQRFVFHLDATHSFAPQQTAIDALDDLFDNHQKQLYPLLVGINTGMLANFAREGAERHHVLRFVIDAFLSSQQRAFIILCHV
;
A
#
# COMPACT_ATOMS: atom_id res chain seq x y z
N MET A 1 -30.67 1.55 -21.19
CA MET A 1 -29.48 0.78 -20.74
C MET A 1 -29.76 -0.68 -20.97
N SER A 2 -28.88 -1.43 -21.64
CA SER A 2 -29.06 -2.88 -21.79
C SER A 2 -28.76 -3.57 -20.46
N ALA A 3 -29.62 -4.50 -20.04
CA ALA A 3 -29.43 -5.23 -18.79
C ALA A 3 -28.15 -6.07 -18.86
N ILE A 4 -27.29 -5.97 -17.83
CA ILE A 4 -26.12 -6.84 -17.69
C ILE A 4 -26.62 -8.23 -17.29
N THR A 5 -26.10 -9.27 -17.93
CA THR A 5 -26.40 -10.65 -17.52
C THR A 5 -25.65 -11.00 -16.24
N LEU A 6 -26.22 -11.86 -15.40
CA LEU A 6 -25.57 -12.33 -14.16
C LEU A 6 -24.14 -12.86 -14.43
N ARG A 7 -23.93 -13.59 -15.53
CA ARG A 7 -22.60 -14.07 -15.94
C ARG A 7 -21.60 -12.93 -16.14
N LYS A 8 -22.01 -11.85 -16.81
CA LYS A 8 -21.14 -10.68 -17.03
C LYS A 8 -20.88 -9.94 -15.71
N ALA A 9 -21.90 -9.80 -14.86
CA ALA A 9 -21.77 -9.17 -13.54
C ALA A 9 -20.78 -9.94 -12.65
N LEU A 10 -20.89 -11.27 -12.56
CA LEU A 10 -19.97 -12.13 -11.80
C LEU A 10 -18.54 -12.11 -12.37
N GLY A 11 -18.36 -11.75 -13.64
CA GLY A 11 -17.06 -11.57 -14.26
C GLY A 11 -16.21 -10.48 -13.59
N VAL A 12 -16.83 -9.49 -12.92
CA VAL A 12 -16.11 -8.48 -12.12
C VAL A 12 -15.39 -9.10 -10.93
N LEU A 13 -15.95 -10.17 -10.36
CA LEU A 13 -15.41 -10.87 -9.18
C LEU A 13 -14.37 -11.95 -9.55
N ALA A 14 -14.20 -12.24 -10.84
CA ALA A 14 -13.24 -13.25 -11.27
C ALA A 14 -11.81 -12.78 -11.00
N LYS A 15 -10.96 -13.66 -10.45
CA LYS A 15 -9.53 -13.35 -10.18
C LYS A 15 -8.77 -12.87 -11.41
N SER A 16 -9.11 -13.37 -12.60
CA SER A 16 -8.51 -13.00 -13.88
C SER A 16 -9.04 -11.69 -14.47
N SER A 17 -10.02 -11.06 -13.82
CA SER A 17 -10.63 -9.83 -14.30
C SER A 17 -9.65 -8.67 -14.20
N SER A 18 -9.64 -7.76 -15.18
CA SER A 18 -8.92 -6.48 -15.05
C SER A 18 -9.47 -5.61 -13.91
N PHE A 19 -10.60 -5.99 -13.32
CA PHE A 19 -11.22 -5.35 -12.17
C PHE A 19 -10.72 -5.91 -10.82
N SER A 20 -10.09 -7.09 -10.82
CA SER A 20 -9.61 -7.78 -9.62
C SER A 20 -8.36 -7.13 -9.03
N VAL A 21 -7.62 -6.37 -9.85
CA VAL A 21 -6.45 -5.59 -9.46
C VAL A 21 -6.66 -4.15 -9.90
N THR A 22 -6.54 -3.21 -8.98
CA THR A 22 -6.57 -1.79 -9.33
C THR A 22 -5.19 -1.35 -9.79
N THR A 23 -5.09 -1.10 -11.09
CA THR A 23 -4.01 -0.33 -11.71
C THR A 23 -4.55 1.06 -12.02
N VAL A 24 -3.67 2.07 -11.98
CA VAL A 24 -4.03 3.43 -12.41
C VAL A 24 -4.36 3.36 -13.90
N THR A 25 -5.65 3.32 -14.24
CA THR A 25 -6.11 3.22 -15.63
C THR A 25 -6.83 4.50 -16.02
N HIS A 26 -6.48 5.05 -17.18
CA HIS A 26 -7.15 6.22 -17.76
C HIS A 26 -8.41 5.86 -18.55
N ARG A 27 -8.99 4.66 -18.33
CA ARG A 27 -10.17 4.22 -19.07
C ARG A 27 -11.42 4.98 -18.61
N GLN A 28 -12.35 5.23 -19.53
CA GLN A 28 -13.66 5.77 -19.15
C GLN A 28 -14.39 4.79 -18.24
N ARG A 29 -14.98 5.32 -17.16
CA ARG A 29 -15.78 4.53 -16.24
C ARG A 29 -17.00 3.96 -16.95
N ASP A 30 -17.26 2.68 -16.73
CA ASP A 30 -18.38 1.96 -17.31
C ASP A 30 -19.27 1.33 -16.22
N VAL A 31 -20.23 0.52 -16.65
CA VAL A 31 -21.20 -0.13 -15.77
C VAL A 31 -20.55 -1.15 -14.83
N PHE A 32 -19.37 -1.69 -15.15
CA PHE A 32 -18.64 -2.61 -14.28
C PHE A 32 -17.90 -1.87 -13.17
N ASP A 33 -17.46 -0.63 -13.39
CA ASP A 33 -16.95 0.23 -12.30
C ASP A 33 -18.04 0.53 -11.28
N GLN A 34 -19.25 0.85 -11.76
CA GLN A 34 -20.41 1.08 -10.88
C GLN A 34 -20.76 -0.17 -10.08
N LEU A 35 -20.73 -1.34 -10.71
CA LEU A 35 -20.95 -2.61 -10.02
C LEU A 35 -19.85 -2.88 -8.98
N LYS A 36 -18.59 -2.61 -9.30
CA LYS A 36 -17.46 -2.75 -8.35
C LYS A 36 -17.64 -1.83 -7.15
N GLU A 37 -18.07 -0.59 -7.36
CA GLU A 37 -18.37 0.35 -6.28
C GLU A 37 -19.53 -0.15 -5.38
N GLN A 38 -20.58 -0.73 -5.96
CA GLN A 38 -21.71 -1.29 -5.20
C GLN A 38 -21.35 -2.55 -4.40
N LEU A 39 -20.44 -3.38 -4.92
CA LEU A 39 -19.98 -4.61 -4.26
C LEU A 39 -18.87 -4.36 -3.23
N PHE A 40 -18.38 -3.12 -3.14
CA PHE A 40 -17.31 -2.78 -2.22
C PHE A 40 -17.76 -2.91 -0.76
N VAL A 41 -17.01 -3.69 0.01
CA VAL A 41 -17.17 -3.78 1.45
C VAL A 41 -16.04 -3.02 2.12
N LYS A 42 -16.39 -1.94 2.83
CA LYS A 42 -15.41 -1.15 3.58
C LYS A 42 -14.79 -2.01 4.68
N GLN A 43 -13.47 -2.17 4.63
CA GLN A 43 -12.71 -2.94 5.61
C GLN A 43 -12.37 -2.08 6.82
N ASP A 44 -12.36 -2.66 8.02
CA ASP A 44 -12.03 -1.90 9.24
C ASP A 44 -10.59 -1.38 9.23
N ILE A 45 -9.66 -2.13 8.61
CA ILE A 45 -8.28 -1.70 8.43
C ILE A 45 -8.13 -0.38 7.66
N GLU A 46 -9.06 -0.07 6.74
CA GLU A 46 -9.07 1.21 6.05
C GLU A 46 -9.47 2.34 6.99
N LYS A 47 -10.37 2.11 7.95
CA LYS A 47 -10.72 3.13 8.96
C LYS A 47 -9.52 3.40 9.87
N ASP A 48 -8.83 2.36 10.31
CA ASP A 48 -7.64 2.47 11.17
C ASP A 48 -6.52 3.19 10.44
N LEU A 49 -6.27 2.86 9.17
CA LEU A 49 -5.30 3.56 8.34
C LEU A 49 -5.63 5.04 8.24
N LEU A 50 -6.88 5.41 7.95
CA LEU A 50 -7.29 6.82 7.85
C LEU A 50 -7.06 7.58 9.16
N HIS A 51 -7.28 6.94 10.31
CA HIS A 51 -6.98 7.55 11.61
C HIS A 51 -5.49 7.88 11.76
N HIS A 52 -4.61 6.97 11.33
CA HIS A 52 -3.17 7.19 11.32
C HIS A 52 -2.73 8.24 10.29
N LEU A 53 -3.32 8.25 9.09
CA LEU A 53 -3.05 9.26 8.08
C LEU A 53 -3.45 10.67 8.55
N ASP A 54 -4.51 10.77 9.35
CA ASP A 54 -4.97 12.04 9.89
C ASP A 54 -4.03 12.62 10.94
N ALA A 55 -3.44 11.76 11.77
CA ALA A 55 -2.52 12.12 12.85
C ALA A 55 -1.04 12.20 12.42
N ALA A 56 -0.70 11.77 11.22
CA ALA A 56 0.69 11.64 10.78
C ALA A 56 1.43 12.98 10.73
N LYS A 57 2.68 12.95 11.16
CA LYS A 57 3.59 14.10 11.16
C LYS A 57 4.60 14.02 10.01
N PRO A 58 5.19 15.16 9.61
CA PRO A 58 6.36 15.19 8.74
C PRO A 58 7.44 14.17 9.14
N GLY A 59 8.00 13.47 8.15
CA GLY A 59 9.07 12.48 8.35
C GLY A 59 8.60 11.07 8.75
N GLU A 60 7.35 10.89 9.19
CA GLU A 60 6.85 9.57 9.58
C GLU A 60 6.69 8.64 8.38
N ILE A 61 6.92 7.34 8.61
CA ILE A 61 6.67 6.28 7.64
C ILE A 61 5.53 5.41 8.17
N ILE A 62 4.52 5.23 7.34
CA ILE A 62 3.37 4.37 7.60
C ILE A 62 3.43 3.20 6.64
N PHE A 63 3.47 1.99 7.17
CA PHE A 63 3.42 0.77 6.37
C PHE A 63 2.02 0.18 6.42
N LEU A 64 1.42 -0.09 5.27
CA LEU A 64 0.28 -0.98 5.14
C LEU A 64 0.79 -2.36 4.72
N CYS A 65 0.80 -3.29 5.66
CA CYS A 65 1.37 -4.62 5.50
C CYS A 65 0.30 -5.67 5.22
N GLY A 66 0.66 -6.73 4.51
CA GLY A 66 -0.23 -7.84 4.19
C GLY A 66 0.30 -8.74 3.09
N SER A 67 -0.29 -9.90 2.91
CA SER A 67 0.04 -10.88 1.86
C SER A 67 -0.40 -10.40 0.46
N SER A 68 0.04 -11.12 -0.56
CA SER A 68 -0.46 -10.91 -1.92
C SER A 68 -1.95 -11.24 -2.00
N GLY A 69 -2.74 -10.34 -2.57
CA GLY A 69 -4.20 -10.48 -2.66
C GLY A 69 -5.01 -9.85 -1.52
N ASP A 70 -4.38 -9.32 -0.47
CA ASP A 70 -5.08 -8.72 0.69
C ASP A 70 -5.77 -7.38 0.40
N GLY A 71 -5.64 -6.84 -0.82
CA GLY A 71 -6.28 -5.57 -1.21
C GLY A 71 -5.49 -4.31 -0.82
N LYS A 72 -4.22 -4.42 -0.42
CA LYS A 72 -3.37 -3.26 -0.08
C LYS A 72 -3.36 -2.17 -1.16
N SER A 73 -3.08 -2.54 -2.41
CA SER A 73 -3.01 -1.60 -3.53
C SER A 73 -4.34 -0.89 -3.77
N GLU A 74 -5.46 -1.57 -3.51
CA GLU A 74 -6.80 -1.03 -3.64
C GLU A 74 -7.09 0.02 -2.54
N ILE A 75 -6.75 -0.25 -1.27
CA ILE A 75 -6.83 0.73 -0.18
C ILE A 75 -5.93 1.94 -0.46
N LEU A 76 -4.69 1.72 -0.86
CA LEU A 76 -3.71 2.78 -1.11
C LEU A 76 -4.08 3.64 -2.31
N THR A 77 -4.61 3.07 -3.39
CA THR A 77 -5.07 3.84 -4.56
C THR A 77 -6.22 4.76 -4.16
N ARG A 78 -7.15 4.30 -3.31
CA ARG A 78 -8.22 5.18 -2.79
C ARG A 78 -7.67 6.30 -1.91
N CYS A 79 -6.69 6.00 -1.05
CA CYS A 79 -6.03 7.02 -0.24
C CYS A 79 -5.32 8.06 -1.13
N GLN A 80 -4.58 7.61 -2.15
CA GLN A 80 -3.87 8.47 -3.10
C GLN A 80 -4.84 9.31 -3.95
N SER A 81 -6.02 8.77 -4.29
CA SER A 81 -7.05 9.48 -5.06
C SER A 81 -7.83 10.50 -4.22
N ASN A 82 -7.69 10.49 -2.89
CA ASN A 82 -8.32 11.45 -2.01
C ASN A 82 -7.47 12.73 -1.93
N PRO A 83 -7.97 13.90 -2.36
CA PRO A 83 -7.19 15.15 -2.36
C PRO A 83 -6.58 15.51 -1.01
N ARG A 84 -7.24 15.13 0.10
CA ARG A 84 -6.75 15.37 1.46
C ARG A 84 -5.40 14.71 1.73
N TYR A 85 -5.18 13.50 1.20
CA TYR A 85 -3.94 12.76 1.42
C TYR A 85 -2.96 12.89 0.27
N GLN A 86 -3.47 13.02 -0.96
CA GLN A 86 -2.66 13.21 -2.17
C GLN A 86 -1.65 14.36 -2.04
N GLN A 87 -2.03 15.44 -1.35
CA GLN A 87 -1.18 16.63 -1.15
C GLN A 87 -0.31 16.56 0.11
N ARG A 88 -0.56 15.59 1.01
CA ARG A 88 0.09 15.50 2.34
C ARG A 88 1.08 14.34 2.44
N PHE A 89 0.98 13.34 1.57
CA PHE A 89 1.76 12.11 1.65
C PHE A 89 2.49 11.81 0.35
N VAL A 90 3.67 11.21 0.50
CA VAL A 90 4.30 10.43 -0.55
C VAL A 90 3.71 9.03 -0.52
N PHE A 91 3.29 8.50 -1.66
CA PHE A 91 2.74 7.16 -1.77
C PHE A 91 3.71 6.25 -2.51
N HIS A 92 3.97 5.08 -1.95
CA HIS A 92 4.70 4.01 -2.61
C HIS A 92 3.81 2.76 -2.68
N LEU A 93 3.16 2.59 -3.84
CA LEU A 93 2.32 1.45 -4.16
C LEU A 93 3.22 0.31 -4.64
N ASP A 94 3.26 -0.78 -3.86
CA ASP A 94 4.01 -1.99 -4.19
C ASP A 94 5.55 -1.83 -4.13
N ALA A 95 6.05 -1.71 -2.90
CA ALA A 95 7.47 -1.52 -2.61
C ALA A 95 8.39 -2.72 -2.89
N THR A 96 7.94 -3.64 -3.75
CA THR A 96 8.59 -4.93 -3.98
C THR A 96 9.04 -5.13 -5.43
N HIS A 97 8.70 -4.21 -6.33
CA HIS A 97 9.18 -4.26 -7.71
C HIS A 97 10.50 -3.51 -7.85
N SER A 98 11.56 -4.23 -8.21
CA SER A 98 12.81 -3.64 -8.66
C SER A 98 12.60 -2.95 -10.00
N PHE A 99 12.93 -1.66 -10.07
CA PHE A 99 12.74 -0.85 -11.29
C PHE A 99 13.93 -0.97 -12.26
N ALA A 100 15.07 -1.52 -11.81
CA ALA A 100 16.26 -1.70 -12.62
C ALA A 100 16.72 -3.17 -12.69
N PRO A 101 17.32 -3.63 -13.82
CA PRO A 101 17.69 -5.03 -14.06
C PRO A 101 18.64 -5.68 -13.04
N GLN A 102 19.35 -4.87 -12.25
CA GLN A 102 20.33 -5.34 -11.26
C GLN A 102 19.99 -4.91 -9.82
N GLN A 103 18.88 -4.21 -9.62
CA GLN A 103 18.48 -3.73 -8.30
C GLN A 103 17.65 -4.82 -7.60
N THR A 104 17.99 -5.16 -6.37
CA THR A 104 17.13 -6.03 -5.56
C THR A 104 15.96 -5.23 -4.99
N ALA A 105 14.91 -5.92 -4.54
CA ALA A 105 13.83 -5.24 -3.84
C ALA A 105 14.29 -4.58 -2.52
N ILE A 106 15.36 -5.10 -1.90
CA ILE A 106 15.97 -4.48 -0.71
C ILE A 106 16.67 -3.18 -1.10
N ASP A 107 17.45 -3.17 -2.18
CA ASP A 107 18.10 -1.94 -2.69
C ASP A 107 17.06 -0.87 -3.04
N ALA A 108 15.93 -1.26 -3.62
CA ALA A 108 14.85 -0.33 -3.94
C ALA A 108 14.21 0.29 -2.67
N LEU A 109 14.07 -0.49 -1.60
CA LEU A 109 13.59 0.01 -0.30
C LEU A 109 14.63 0.92 0.36
N ASP A 110 15.90 0.55 0.30
CA ASP A 110 17.03 1.35 0.77
C ASP A 110 17.02 2.75 0.12
N ASP A 111 16.89 2.82 -1.21
CA ASP A 111 16.79 4.07 -1.96
C ASP A 111 15.52 4.86 -1.61
N LEU A 112 14.39 4.17 -1.43
CA LEU A 112 13.13 4.79 -1.03
C LEU A 112 13.28 5.52 0.32
N PHE A 113 13.88 4.87 1.31
CA PHE A 113 14.03 5.44 2.65
C PHE A 113 15.12 6.51 2.70
N ASP A 114 16.20 6.39 1.92
CA ASP A 114 17.21 7.45 1.78
C ASP A 114 16.62 8.74 1.20
N ASN A 115 15.72 8.60 0.23
CA ASN A 115 15.05 9.75 -0.38
C ASN A 115 14.02 10.35 0.57
N HIS A 116 13.32 9.53 1.35
CA HIS A 116 12.33 9.97 2.33
C HIS A 116 12.93 10.79 3.48
N GLN A 117 14.12 10.43 3.98
CA GLN A 117 14.81 11.21 5.01
C GLN A 117 15.03 12.69 4.63
N LYS A 118 14.97 13.02 3.34
CA LYS A 118 15.14 14.37 2.81
C LYS A 118 13.80 15.11 2.60
N GLN A 119 12.67 14.44 2.82
CA GLN A 119 11.34 14.99 2.53
C GLN A 119 10.62 15.47 3.79
N LEU A 120 9.76 16.49 3.59
CA LEU A 120 8.93 17.07 4.65
C LEU A 120 7.55 16.39 4.78
N TYR A 121 7.20 15.49 3.86
CA TYR A 121 5.91 14.80 3.86
C TYR A 121 6.05 13.39 4.42
N PRO A 122 5.10 12.90 5.24
CA PRO A 122 5.06 11.50 5.61
C PRO A 122 4.94 10.57 4.39
N LEU A 123 5.48 9.36 4.53
CA LEU A 123 5.50 8.33 3.49
C LEU A 123 4.52 7.21 3.84
N LEU A 124 3.67 6.84 2.90
CA LEU A 124 2.77 5.69 2.99
C LEU A 124 3.24 4.58 2.03
N VAL A 125 3.60 3.43 2.59
CA VAL A 125 4.18 2.30 1.85
C VAL A 125 3.25 1.09 1.91
N GLY A 126 2.84 0.60 0.74
CA GLY A 126 2.21 -0.71 0.60
C GLY A 126 3.24 -1.80 0.39
N ILE A 127 3.36 -2.74 1.34
CA ILE A 127 4.42 -3.76 1.27
C ILE A 127 3.93 -5.14 1.73
N ASN A 128 4.56 -6.18 1.18
CA ASN A 128 4.38 -7.53 1.70
C ASN A 128 5.10 -7.70 3.04
N THR A 129 4.45 -8.30 4.03
CA THR A 129 5.04 -8.54 5.37
C THR A 129 6.36 -9.31 5.30
N GLY A 130 6.48 -10.30 4.41
CA GLY A 130 7.73 -11.04 4.19
C GLY A 130 8.85 -10.16 3.62
N MET A 131 8.52 -9.24 2.71
CA MET A 131 9.51 -8.29 2.18
C MET A 131 9.95 -7.27 3.23
N LEU A 132 9.04 -6.86 4.10
CA LEU A 132 9.35 -6.00 5.23
C LEU A 132 10.28 -6.70 6.25
N ALA A 133 10.04 -8.00 6.49
CA ALA A 133 10.92 -8.84 7.30
C ALA A 133 12.30 -9.06 6.66
N ASN A 134 12.37 -9.15 5.32
CA ASN A 134 13.65 -9.20 4.61
C ASN A 134 14.40 -7.88 4.78
N PHE A 135 13.73 -6.74 4.61
CA PHE A 135 14.34 -5.42 4.81
C PHE A 135 14.86 -5.23 6.24
N ALA A 136 14.12 -5.66 7.27
CA ALA A 136 14.59 -5.61 8.64
C ALA A 136 15.95 -6.32 8.83
N ARG A 137 16.16 -7.45 8.14
CA ARG A 137 17.38 -8.25 8.24
C ARG A 137 18.50 -7.77 7.32
N GLU A 138 18.17 -7.41 6.09
CA GLU A 138 19.12 -7.25 4.98
C GLU A 138 19.28 -5.80 4.49
N GLY A 139 18.40 -4.88 4.90
CA GLY A 139 18.51 -3.46 4.55
C GLY A 139 19.81 -2.85 5.08
N ALA A 140 20.26 -1.75 4.50
CA ALA A 140 21.56 -1.21 4.87
C ALA A 140 21.63 -0.70 6.32
N GLU A 141 22.84 -0.67 6.86
CA GLU A 141 23.14 -0.19 8.23
C GLU A 141 22.74 1.27 8.47
N ARG A 142 22.71 2.10 7.42
CA ARG A 142 22.21 3.47 7.51
C ARG A 142 20.74 3.55 7.95
N HIS A 143 19.97 2.47 7.74
CA HIS A 143 18.59 2.32 8.15
C HIS A 143 18.43 1.48 9.44
N HIS A 144 19.48 1.30 10.24
CA HIS A 144 19.44 0.43 11.43
C HIS A 144 18.30 0.75 12.42
N VAL A 145 17.96 2.03 12.62
CA VAL A 145 16.84 2.44 13.50
C VAL A 145 15.51 1.94 12.93
N LEU A 146 15.29 2.15 11.63
CA LEU A 146 14.08 1.70 10.94
C LEU A 146 13.99 0.16 10.95
N ARG A 147 15.10 -0.52 10.67
CA ARG A 147 15.20 -1.99 10.74
C ARG A 147 14.86 -2.51 12.13
N PHE A 148 15.38 -1.88 13.18
CA PHE A 148 15.10 -2.26 14.57
C PHE A 148 13.61 -2.10 14.91
N VAL A 149 12.98 -0.97 14.54
CA VAL A 149 11.54 -0.74 14.80
C VAL A 149 10.68 -1.79 14.07
N ILE A 150 11.01 -2.08 12.81
CA ILE A 150 10.31 -3.11 12.03
C ILE A 150 10.46 -4.49 12.68
N ASP A 151 11.68 -4.87 13.06
CA ASP A 151 11.96 -6.17 13.66
C ASP A 151 11.25 -6.35 15.01
N ALA A 152 11.28 -5.31 15.85
CA ALA A 152 10.57 -5.27 17.12
C ALA A 152 9.05 -5.41 16.94
N PHE A 153 8.49 -4.74 15.93
CA PHE A 153 7.08 -4.86 15.59
C PHE A 153 6.72 -6.29 15.17
N LEU A 154 7.47 -6.88 14.22
CA LEU A 154 7.21 -8.23 13.70
C LEU A 154 7.36 -9.29 14.79
N SER A 155 8.26 -9.09 15.75
CA SER A 155 8.49 -9.98 16.89
C SER A 155 7.39 -9.93 17.94
N SER A 156 6.63 -8.82 18.02
CA SER A 156 5.64 -8.59 19.08
C SER A 156 4.34 -9.40 18.97
N GLN A 157 4.19 -10.29 17.97
CA GLN A 157 2.96 -11.04 17.64
C GLN A 157 1.67 -10.19 17.54
N GLN A 158 1.78 -8.87 17.47
CA GLN A 158 0.62 -8.02 17.28
C GLN A 158 0.04 -8.26 15.89
N ARG A 159 -1.27 -8.51 15.82
CA ARG A 159 -2.05 -8.54 14.57
C ARG A 159 -2.27 -7.12 14.02
N ALA A 160 -1.27 -6.25 14.15
CA ALA A 160 -1.32 -4.94 13.54
C ALA A 160 -0.88 -5.08 12.08
N PHE A 161 -1.71 -4.58 11.17
CA PHE A 161 -1.41 -4.52 9.74
C PHE A 161 -0.82 -3.16 9.34
N ILE A 162 -0.67 -2.26 10.32
CA ILE A 162 -0.13 -0.92 10.15
C ILE A 162 1.07 -0.76 11.09
N ILE A 163 2.21 -0.36 10.52
CA ILE A 163 3.40 0.00 11.30
C ILE A 163 3.60 1.50 11.16
N LEU A 164 3.73 2.18 12.30
CA LEU A 164 4.17 3.57 12.37
C LEU A 164 5.63 3.60 12.80
N CYS A 165 6.48 4.14 11.93
CA CYS A 165 7.87 4.40 12.27
C CYS A 165 8.07 5.92 12.38
N HIS A 166 8.45 6.35 13.58
CA HIS A 166 9.04 7.67 13.79
C HIS A 166 10.55 7.49 13.64
N VAL A 167 11.10 8.01 12.53
CA VAL A 167 12.54 7.97 12.23
C VAL A 167 13.15 9.35 12.46
#